data_AF-A0A829GTP8-F1
#
_entry.id   AF-A0A829GTP8-F1
#
_cell.length_a   1.000
_cell.length_b   1.000
_cell.length_c   1.000
_cell.angle_alpha   90.00
_cell.angle_beta   90.00
_cell.angle_gamma   90.00
#
_symmetry.space_group_name_H-M   'P 1'
#
loop_
_entity.id
_entity.type
_entity.pdbx_description
1 polymer ?
#
loop_
_entity_poly.entity_id
_entity_poly.type
_entity_poly.pdbx_seq_one_letter_code
_entity_poly.pdbx_strand_id
1 'polypeptide(L)'
;MADSVTVRQLVKATKLEVYSGEEYLDQRQVVLSDISRPGLELTGYFNYYPHERIQLFGRTEISFARNMSSEERLLILKRMATEDTPAFLVSRGLEAPAEMITAATAAHIPVLGSRLPTTRLSSLITEYLDSQLAERRSMHGVLVDIYGLGVLITGDSGVGKSETALELVQRGHRLIADDRVDVYQQD
;
A
#
# COMPACT_ATOMS: atom_id res chain seq x y z
N MET A 1 14.32 8.13 1.85
CA MET A 1 13.42 7.04 1.42
C MET A 1 12.03 7.64 1.27
N ALA A 2 11.07 6.94 0.67
CA ALA A 2 9.72 7.45 0.60
C ALA A 2 9.00 7.01 1.88
N ASP A 3 8.86 7.92 2.85
CA ASP A 3 8.08 7.69 4.08
C ASP A 3 6.57 7.55 3.78
N SER A 4 6.20 7.60 2.50
CA SER A 4 4.85 7.54 1.97
C SER A 4 4.86 7.13 0.50
N VAL A 5 3.74 6.60 0.02
CA VAL A 5 3.45 6.35 -1.39
C VAL A 5 2.29 7.24 -1.81
N THR A 6 2.40 7.95 -2.93
CA THR A 6 1.26 8.76 -3.40
C THR A 6 0.16 7.87 -3.95
N VAL A 7 -1.10 8.30 -3.83
CA VAL A 7 -2.23 7.54 -4.40
C VAL A 7 -2.07 7.40 -5.92
N ARG A 8 -1.44 8.36 -6.62
CA ARG A 8 -1.11 8.22 -8.04
C ARG A 8 -0.19 7.03 -8.32
N GLN A 9 0.84 6.81 -7.50
CA GLN A 9 1.75 5.68 -7.64
C GLN A 9 0.99 4.35 -7.46
N LEU A 10 0.16 4.28 -6.41
CA LEU A 10 -0.70 3.13 -6.16
C LEU A 10 -1.61 2.81 -7.34
N VAL A 11 -2.33 3.82 -7.86
CA VAL A 11 -3.25 3.66 -9.00
C VAL A 11 -2.53 3.13 -10.24
N LYS A 12 -1.36 3.68 -10.56
CA LYS A 12 -0.55 3.23 -11.71
C LYS A 12 -0.06 1.78 -11.55
N ALA A 13 0.42 1.42 -10.36
CA ALA A 13 0.99 0.10 -10.11
C ALA A 13 -0.08 -1.00 -10.08
N THR A 14 -1.24 -0.72 -9.49
CA THR A 14 -2.31 -1.70 -9.26
C THR A 14 -3.44 -1.63 -10.29
N LYS A 15 -3.37 -0.69 -11.24
CA LYS A 15 -4.36 -0.46 -12.31
C LYS A 15 -5.78 -0.23 -11.78
N LEU A 16 -5.89 0.54 -10.69
CA LEU A 16 -7.18 0.95 -10.14
C LEU A 16 -7.88 1.93 -11.09
N GLU A 17 -9.20 1.86 -11.14
CA GLU A 17 -10.03 2.85 -11.80
C GLU A 17 -10.23 4.05 -10.86
N VAL A 18 -10.20 5.27 -11.38
CA VAL A 18 -10.48 6.47 -10.60
C VAL A 18 -11.94 6.86 -10.84
N TYR A 19 -12.77 6.76 -9.81
CA TYR A 19 -14.18 7.15 -9.87
C TYR A 19 -14.37 8.65 -9.62
N SER A 20 -13.56 9.25 -8.75
CA SER A 20 -13.52 10.70 -8.53
C SER A 20 -12.22 11.15 -7.87
N GLY A 21 -11.90 12.44 -7.95
CA GLY A 21 -10.77 13.05 -7.24
C GLY A 21 -9.40 12.80 -7.90
N GLU A 22 -9.35 12.75 -9.24
CA GLU A 22 -8.10 12.54 -9.99
C GLU A 22 -7.06 13.64 -9.72
N GLU A 23 -7.52 14.86 -9.45
CA GLU A 23 -6.71 16.02 -9.12
C GLU A 23 -6.00 15.91 -7.75
N TYR A 24 -6.48 15.03 -6.86
CA TYR A 24 -5.92 14.87 -5.51
C TYR A 24 -4.90 13.73 -5.40
N LEU A 25 -4.72 12.94 -6.46
CA LEU A 25 -3.89 11.72 -6.42
C LEU A 25 -2.41 11.97 -6.11
N ASP A 26 -1.89 13.15 -6.46
CA ASP A 26 -0.50 13.53 -6.18
C ASP A 26 -0.30 14.10 -4.77
N GLN A 27 -1.36 14.64 -4.16
CA GLN A 27 -1.30 15.25 -2.81
C GLN A 27 -1.56 14.22 -1.72
N ARG A 28 -2.39 13.21 -2.02
CA ARG A 28 -2.76 12.16 -1.07
C ARG A 28 -1.65 11.13 -0.92
N GLN A 29 -1.32 10.83 0.33
CA GLN A 29 -0.23 9.95 0.70
C GLN A 29 -0.73 8.75 1.50
N VAL A 30 -0.19 7.59 1.18
CA VAL A 30 -0.41 6.34 1.90
C VAL A 30 0.86 6.07 2.70
N VAL A 31 0.73 6.05 4.03
CA VAL A 31 1.84 5.86 4.97
C VAL A 31 1.82 4.50 5.67
N LEU A 32 0.70 3.77 5.56
CA LEU A 32 0.50 2.43 6.11
C LEU A 32 0.14 1.45 5.00
N SER A 33 0.68 0.23 5.04
CA SER A 33 0.36 -0.85 4.10
C SER A 33 -0.93 -1.60 4.43
N ASP A 34 -1.35 -1.54 5.69
CA ASP A 34 -2.60 -2.12 6.16
C ASP A 34 -3.83 -1.46 5.52
N ILE A 35 -4.80 -2.29 5.14
CA ILE A 35 -6.08 -1.85 4.58
C ILE A 35 -7.17 -1.92 5.64
N SER A 36 -8.00 -0.87 5.72
CA SER A 36 -9.16 -0.82 6.59
C SER A 36 -10.41 -1.29 5.86
N ARG A 37 -11.26 -2.06 6.54
CA ARG A 37 -12.60 -2.42 6.07
C ARG A 37 -13.63 -1.89 7.06
N PRO A 38 -14.33 -0.80 6.73
CA PRO A 38 -15.05 0.03 7.70
C PRO A 38 -16.42 -0.54 8.09
N GLY A 39 -16.47 -1.78 8.57
CA GLY A 39 -17.73 -2.46 8.90
C GLY A 39 -18.42 -1.91 10.16
N LEU A 40 -17.64 -1.61 11.21
CA LEU A 40 -18.15 -1.06 12.46
C LEU A 40 -18.45 0.45 12.35
N GLU A 41 -17.65 1.17 11.59
CA GLU A 41 -17.79 2.60 11.33
C GLU A 41 -19.10 2.91 10.63
N LEU A 42 -19.53 2.01 9.73
CA LEU A 42 -20.85 2.07 9.10
C LEU A 42 -22.01 1.98 10.11
N THR A 43 -21.78 1.51 11.34
CA THR A 43 -22.78 1.53 12.43
C THR A 43 -22.70 2.78 13.30
N GLY A 44 -21.73 3.67 13.05
CA GLY A 44 -21.51 4.89 13.84
C GLY A 44 -20.44 4.78 14.94
N TYR A 45 -19.76 3.63 15.06
CA TYR A 45 -18.70 3.40 16.05
C TYR A 45 -17.32 3.74 15.48
N PHE A 46 -16.62 4.73 16.06
CA PHE A 46 -15.36 5.29 15.53
C PHE A 46 -14.19 5.33 16.53
N ASN A 47 -14.34 4.79 17.74
CA ASN A 47 -13.32 4.96 18.81
C ASN A 47 -11.92 4.44 18.43
N TYR A 48 -11.85 3.49 17.50
CA TYR A 48 -10.59 2.91 17.00
C TYR A 48 -10.54 2.94 15.48
N TYR A 49 -11.18 3.93 14.86
CA TYR A 49 -11.25 4.05 13.41
C TYR A 49 -9.85 4.29 12.82
N PRO A 50 -9.31 3.37 12.00
CA PRO A 50 -7.97 3.53 11.44
C PRO A 50 -8.02 4.41 10.19
N HIS A 51 -8.19 5.72 10.40
CA HIS A 51 -8.42 6.72 9.35
C HIS A 51 -7.24 6.86 8.37
N GLU A 52 -5.98 6.70 8.82
CA GLU A 52 -4.76 6.80 7.99
C GLU A 52 -4.64 5.68 6.93
N ARG A 53 -5.49 4.65 7.00
CA ARG A 53 -5.47 3.51 6.09
C ARG A 53 -6.37 3.75 4.87
N ILE A 54 -6.11 3.04 3.78
CA ILE A 54 -7.06 2.99 2.66
C ILE A 54 -8.34 2.30 3.14
N GLN A 55 -9.49 2.92 2.88
CA GLN A 55 -10.79 2.41 3.31
C GLN A 55 -11.42 1.58 2.18
N LEU A 56 -11.41 0.26 2.32
CA LEU A 56 -11.87 -0.70 1.34
C LEU A 56 -13.32 -1.12 1.58
N PHE A 57 -14.18 -0.77 0.64
CA PHE A 57 -15.60 -1.13 0.60
C PHE A 57 -15.79 -2.37 -0.28
N GLY A 58 -16.14 -3.47 0.36
CA GLY A 58 -16.54 -4.71 -0.28
C GLY A 58 -18.05 -4.86 -0.38
N ARG A 59 -18.48 -6.09 -0.68
CA ARG A 59 -19.91 -6.42 -0.78
C ARG A 59 -20.64 -6.17 0.54
N THR A 60 -20.02 -6.49 1.67
CA THR A 60 -20.63 -6.32 3.00
C THR A 60 -20.85 -4.84 3.29
N GLU A 61 -19.82 -4.02 3.12
CA GLU A 61 -19.82 -2.60 3.43
C GLU A 61 -20.80 -1.84 2.51
N ILE A 62 -20.76 -2.09 1.20
CA ILE A 62 -21.69 -1.50 0.23
C ILE A 62 -23.13 -1.95 0.48
N SER A 63 -23.36 -3.24 0.78
CA SER A 63 -24.70 -3.74 1.07
C SER A 63 -25.27 -3.14 2.34
N PHE A 64 -24.45 -2.94 3.37
CA PHE A 64 -24.87 -2.28 4.60
C PHE A 64 -25.22 -0.82 4.33
N ALA A 65 -24.35 -0.08 3.64
CA ALA A 65 -24.57 1.32 3.28
C ALA A 65 -25.83 1.54 2.42
N ARG A 66 -26.23 0.54 1.62
CA ARG A 66 -27.49 0.58 0.84
C ARG A 66 -28.76 0.48 1.69
N ASN A 67 -28.67 -0.09 2.89
CA ASN A 67 -29.81 -0.19 3.82
C ASN A 67 -29.97 1.06 4.70
N MET A 68 -29.01 1.98 4.66
CA MET A 68 -29.06 3.27 5.36
C MET A 68 -29.87 4.28 4.56
N SER A 69 -30.47 5.25 5.24
CA SER A 69 -30.97 6.45 4.55
C SER A 69 -29.81 7.22 3.89
N SER A 70 -30.14 8.04 2.89
CA SER A 70 -29.15 8.89 2.21
C SER A 70 -28.45 9.83 3.20
N GLU A 71 -29.20 10.39 4.16
CA GLU A 71 -28.66 11.30 5.17
C GLU A 71 -27.69 10.60 6.13
N GLU A 72 -28.06 9.42 6.66
CA GLU A 72 -27.18 8.64 7.55
C GLU A 72 -25.91 8.18 6.82
N ARG A 73 -26.06 7.69 5.58
CA ARG A 73 -24.93 7.27 4.76
C ARG A 73 -23.96 8.43 4.52
N LEU A 74 -24.47 9.61 4.18
CA LEU A 74 -23.66 10.81 3.98
C LEU A 74 -22.98 11.24 5.28
N LEU A 75 -23.68 11.22 6.41
CA LEU A 75 -23.14 11.60 7.72
C LEU A 75 -21.94 10.71 8.09
N ILE A 76 -22.07 9.39 7.94
CA ILE A 76 -21.00 8.45 8.24
C ILE A 76 -19.82 8.62 7.29
N LEU A 77 -20.07 8.71 5.98
CA LEU A 77 -18.99 8.86 5.00
C LEU A 77 -18.23 10.17 5.17
N LYS A 78 -18.90 11.26 5.58
CA LYS A 78 -18.24 12.51 5.98
C LYS A 78 -17.37 12.34 7.21
N ARG A 79 -17.82 11.56 8.21
CA ARG A 79 -17.03 11.29 9.41
C ARG A 79 -15.81 10.42 9.13
N MET A 80 -15.90 9.54 8.13
CA MET A 80 -14.79 8.74 7.64
C MET A 80 -13.81 9.54 6.78
N ALA A 81 -14.27 10.62 6.14
CA ALA A 81 -13.48 11.46 5.24
C ALA A 81 -12.61 12.46 6.03
N THR A 82 -11.63 11.94 6.78
CA THR A 82 -10.69 12.74 7.58
C THR A 82 -9.56 13.34 6.74
N GLU A 83 -8.82 14.29 7.32
CA GLU A 83 -7.69 14.96 6.66
C GLU A 83 -6.60 13.99 6.21
N ASP A 84 -6.39 12.90 6.94
CA ASP A 84 -5.36 11.89 6.70
C ASP A 84 -5.87 10.63 6.01
N THR A 85 -7.17 10.56 5.69
CA THR A 85 -7.70 9.46 4.88
C THR A 85 -7.12 9.52 3.47
N PRO A 86 -6.38 8.49 3.02
CA PRO A 86 -5.70 8.54 1.74
C PRO A 86 -6.67 8.40 0.56
N ALA A 87 -7.58 7.42 0.64
CA ALA A 87 -8.52 7.09 -0.43
C ALA A 87 -9.67 6.22 0.09
N PHE A 88 -10.82 6.35 -0.55
CA PHE A 88 -11.87 5.33 -0.51
C PHE A 88 -11.72 4.39 -1.70
N LEU A 89 -11.85 3.10 -1.48
CA LEU A 89 -11.64 2.07 -2.49
C LEU A 89 -12.83 1.12 -2.56
N VAL A 90 -13.41 0.94 -3.74
CA VAL A 90 -14.55 0.04 -3.95
C VAL A 90 -14.09 -1.19 -4.74
N SER A 91 -14.39 -2.38 -4.21
CA SER A 91 -14.05 -3.66 -4.86
C SER A 91 -15.21 -4.24 -5.68
N ARG A 92 -14.91 -5.33 -6.41
CA ARG A 92 -15.89 -6.15 -7.15
C ARG A 92 -16.66 -5.41 -8.25
N GLY A 93 -16.15 -4.27 -8.72
CA GLY A 93 -16.82 -3.43 -9.72
C GLY A 93 -18.19 -2.94 -9.24
N LEU A 94 -18.36 -2.81 -7.92
CA LEU A 94 -19.56 -2.22 -7.34
C LEU A 94 -19.54 -0.71 -7.57
N GLU A 95 -20.73 -0.13 -7.75
CA GLU A 95 -20.86 1.32 -7.84
C GLU A 95 -20.64 1.96 -6.46
N ALA A 96 -19.85 3.04 -6.44
CA ALA A 96 -19.71 3.89 -5.27
C ALA A 96 -21.04 4.63 -5.00
N PRO A 97 -21.55 4.65 -3.76
CA PRO A 97 -22.73 5.45 -3.41
C PRO A 97 -22.50 6.94 -3.73
N ALA A 98 -23.53 7.65 -4.17
CA ALA A 98 -23.42 9.08 -4.51
C ALA A 98 -22.92 9.94 -3.33
N GLU A 99 -23.29 9.55 -2.10
CA GLU A 99 -22.86 10.18 -0.86
C GLU A 99 -21.38 9.94 -0.56
N MET A 100 -20.80 8.82 -1.05
CA MET A 100 -19.36 8.58 -0.98
C MET A 100 -18.62 9.57 -1.84
N ILE A 101 -19.07 9.76 -3.08
CA ILE A 101 -18.50 10.77 -3.98
C ILE A 101 -18.65 12.16 -3.37
N THR A 102 -19.84 12.51 -2.84
CA THR A 102 -20.10 13.82 -2.24
C THR A 102 -19.20 14.09 -1.02
N ALA A 103 -19.09 13.13 -0.09
CA ALA A 103 -18.23 13.25 1.08
C ALA A 103 -16.75 13.35 0.69
N ALA A 104 -16.32 12.49 -0.24
CA ALA A 104 -14.94 12.44 -0.69
C ALA A 104 -14.53 13.71 -1.44
N THR A 105 -15.39 14.24 -2.33
CA THR A 105 -15.16 15.52 -3.02
C THR A 105 -15.03 16.67 -2.03
N ALA A 106 -15.91 16.75 -1.02
CA ALA A 106 -15.85 17.81 0.00
C ALA A 106 -14.56 17.76 0.84
N ALA A 107 -13.99 16.57 1.01
CA ALA A 107 -12.75 16.36 1.75
C ALA A 107 -11.51 16.24 0.86
N HIS A 108 -11.62 16.42 -0.47
CA HIS A 108 -10.52 16.21 -1.42
C HIS A 108 -9.89 14.79 -1.33
N ILE A 109 -10.71 13.76 -1.16
CA ILE A 109 -10.29 12.36 -1.09
C ILE A 109 -10.64 11.68 -2.42
N PRO A 110 -9.71 10.95 -3.06
CA PRO A 110 -9.99 10.18 -4.25
C PRO A 110 -10.86 8.95 -3.92
N VAL A 111 -11.79 8.65 -4.83
CA VAL A 111 -12.56 7.41 -4.80
C VAL A 111 -12.08 6.52 -5.93
N LEU A 112 -11.64 5.33 -5.58
CA LEU A 112 -11.01 4.36 -6.46
C LEU A 112 -11.88 3.11 -6.61
N GLY A 113 -11.68 2.39 -7.70
CA GLY A 113 -12.46 1.20 -8.06
C GLY A 113 -11.60 0.05 -8.57
N SER A 114 -12.05 -1.17 -8.34
CA SER A 114 -11.49 -2.37 -8.97
C SER A 114 -12.53 -3.45 -9.16
N ARG A 115 -12.43 -4.21 -10.24
CA ARG A 115 -13.25 -5.40 -10.51
C ARG A 115 -12.80 -6.63 -9.69
N LEU A 116 -11.65 -6.56 -9.02
CA LEU A 116 -11.12 -7.68 -8.25
C LEU A 116 -11.98 -7.99 -7.01
N PRO A 117 -12.05 -9.27 -6.58
CA PRO A 117 -12.62 -9.64 -5.29
C PRO A 117 -11.92 -8.93 -4.13
N THR A 118 -12.67 -8.55 -3.11
CA THR A 118 -12.20 -7.76 -1.94
C THR A 118 -10.91 -8.31 -1.32
N THR A 119 -10.83 -9.60 -1.05
CA THR A 119 -9.63 -10.24 -0.47
C THR A 119 -8.42 -10.11 -1.39
N ARG A 120 -8.59 -10.41 -2.69
CA ARG A 120 -7.50 -10.34 -3.68
C ARG A 120 -7.03 -8.90 -3.89
N LEU A 121 -7.97 -7.95 -3.88
CA LEU A 121 -7.65 -6.53 -3.97
C LEU A 121 -6.87 -6.05 -2.75
N SER A 122 -7.30 -6.45 -1.56
CA SER A 122 -6.59 -6.13 -0.31
C SER A 122 -5.16 -6.67 -0.36
N SER A 123 -4.98 -7.95 -0.71
CA SER A 123 -3.64 -8.55 -0.81
C SER A 123 -2.75 -7.85 -1.83
N LEU A 124 -3.28 -7.53 -3.02
CA LEU A 124 -2.53 -6.83 -4.07
C LEU A 124 -2.02 -5.47 -3.60
N ILE A 125 -2.87 -4.72 -2.89
CA ILE A 125 -2.51 -3.38 -2.42
C ILE A 125 -1.52 -3.48 -1.27
N THR A 126 -1.77 -4.36 -0.30
CA THR A 126 -0.87 -4.58 0.83
C THR A 126 0.52 -5.01 0.35
N GLU A 127 0.62 -5.99 -0.55
CA GLU A 127 1.91 -6.44 -1.12
C GLU A 127 2.67 -5.30 -1.82
N TYR A 128 1.96 -4.48 -2.61
CA TYR A 128 2.57 -3.33 -3.24
C TYR A 128 3.06 -2.31 -2.20
N LEU A 129 2.21 -1.94 -1.24
CA LEU A 129 2.55 -0.96 -0.22
C LEU A 129 3.68 -1.44 0.69
N ASP A 130 3.68 -2.70 1.11
CA ASP A 130 4.78 -3.30 1.88
C ASP A 130 6.10 -3.20 1.11
N SER A 131 6.09 -3.53 -0.18
CA SER A 131 7.32 -3.44 -1.00
C SER A 131 7.88 -2.01 -1.11
N GLN A 132 7.01 -0.99 -1.05
CA GLN A 132 7.39 0.41 -1.20
C GLN A 132 7.73 1.07 0.13
N LEU A 133 7.01 0.71 1.20
CA LEU A 133 7.11 1.30 2.54
C LEU A 133 8.04 0.51 3.47
N ALA A 134 8.52 -0.68 3.07
CA ALA A 134 9.43 -1.48 3.89
C ALA A 134 10.68 -0.69 4.28
N GLU A 135 11.01 -0.74 5.57
CA GLU A 135 12.22 -0.13 6.13
C GLU A 135 13.45 -0.79 5.49
N ARG A 136 14.13 -0.07 4.60
CA ARG A 136 15.37 -0.55 3.99
C ARG A 136 16.53 -0.24 4.92
N ARG A 137 17.29 -1.27 5.28
CA ARG A 137 18.55 -1.14 6.00
C ARG A 137 19.69 -1.27 5.02
N SER A 138 20.64 -0.36 5.12
CA SER A 138 21.88 -0.45 4.35
C SER A 138 22.92 -1.20 5.17
N MET A 139 23.47 -2.25 4.60
CA MET A 139 24.52 -3.07 5.21
C MET A 139 25.78 -2.97 4.36
N HIS A 140 26.93 -2.81 5.02
CA HIS A 140 28.22 -2.90 4.34
C HIS A 140 28.59 -4.38 4.16
N GLY A 141 28.87 -4.79 2.92
CA GLY A 141 29.14 -6.18 2.59
C GLY A 141 28.98 -6.47 1.10
N VAL A 142 29.08 -7.75 0.75
CA VAL A 142 28.96 -8.21 -0.64
C VAL A 142 27.88 -9.28 -0.71
N LEU A 143 26.88 -9.08 -1.56
CA LEU A 143 25.78 -10.02 -1.76
C LEU A 143 26.00 -10.82 -3.05
N VAL A 144 26.02 -12.14 -2.93
CA VAL A 144 26.24 -13.07 -4.03
C VAL A 144 25.17 -14.16 -4.06
N ASP A 145 24.81 -14.64 -5.25
CA ASP A 145 23.97 -15.82 -5.47
C ASP A 145 24.86 -17.04 -5.74
N ILE A 146 24.86 -17.97 -4.78
CA ILE A 146 25.61 -19.23 -4.81
C ILE A 146 24.61 -20.37 -4.87
N TYR A 147 24.51 -21.04 -6.02
CA TYR A 147 23.60 -22.16 -6.25
C TYR A 147 22.11 -21.85 -5.95
N GLY A 148 21.67 -20.61 -6.17
CA GLY A 148 20.30 -20.17 -5.88
C GLY A 148 20.10 -19.66 -4.45
N LEU A 149 21.15 -19.64 -3.63
CA LEU A 149 21.12 -19.09 -2.27
C LEU A 149 21.72 -17.69 -2.27
N GLY A 150 20.96 -16.70 -1.81
CA GLY A 150 21.48 -15.36 -1.54
C GLY A 150 22.36 -15.37 -0.29
N VAL A 151 23.65 -15.13 -0.45
CA VAL A 151 24.65 -15.12 0.63
C VAL A 151 25.22 -13.72 0.79
N LEU A 152 25.02 -13.12 1.98
CA LEU A 152 25.61 -11.83 2.34
C LEU A 152 26.93 -12.05 3.07
N ILE A 153 28.04 -11.68 2.43
CA ILE A 153 29.40 -11.74 3.00
C ILE A 153 29.67 -10.44 3.75
N THR A 154 29.91 -10.53 5.05
CA THR A 154 30.22 -9.40 5.94
C THR A 154 31.59 -9.58 6.61
N GLY A 155 32.11 -8.51 7.18
CA GLY A 155 33.42 -8.48 7.84
C GLY A 155 34.08 -7.11 7.76
N ASP A 156 35.21 -6.95 8.44
CA ASP A 156 35.95 -5.68 8.52
C ASP A 156 36.40 -5.15 7.13
N SER A 157 36.68 -3.86 7.06
CA SER A 157 37.22 -3.26 5.83
C SER A 157 38.59 -3.84 5.50
N GLY A 158 38.84 -4.17 4.24
CA GLY A 158 40.11 -4.75 3.79
C GLY A 158 40.33 -6.23 4.14
N VAL A 159 39.35 -6.93 4.73
CA VAL A 159 39.48 -8.36 5.09
C VAL A 159 39.44 -9.32 3.87
N GLY A 160 39.18 -8.81 2.67
CA GLY A 160 39.11 -9.62 1.45
C GLY A 160 37.70 -9.96 0.94
N LYS A 161 36.67 -9.18 1.32
CA LYS A 161 35.26 -9.47 0.93
C LYS A 161 35.07 -9.42 -0.59
N SER A 162 35.53 -8.34 -1.23
CA SER A 162 35.37 -8.12 -2.67
C SER A 162 36.23 -9.08 -3.48
N GLU A 163 37.42 -9.45 -2.99
CA GLU A 163 38.29 -10.47 -3.58
C GLU A 163 37.66 -11.86 -3.52
N THR A 164 37.05 -12.21 -2.39
CA THR A 164 36.31 -13.47 -2.23
C THR A 164 35.11 -13.52 -3.19
N ALA A 165 34.37 -12.43 -3.30
CA ALA A 165 33.25 -12.33 -4.24
C ALA A 165 33.70 -12.42 -5.70
N LEU A 166 34.82 -11.80 -6.05
CA LEU A 166 35.39 -11.88 -7.40
C LEU A 166 35.76 -13.32 -7.77
N GLU A 167 36.40 -14.05 -6.87
CA GLU A 167 36.72 -15.48 -7.05
C GLU A 167 35.45 -16.33 -7.24
N LEU A 168 34.38 -16.04 -6.48
CA LEU A 168 33.08 -16.71 -6.64
C LEU A 168 32.46 -16.43 -8.01
N VAL A 169 32.53 -15.19 -8.49
CA VAL A 169 32.07 -14.82 -9.84
C VAL A 169 32.85 -15.58 -10.92
N GLN A 170 34.17 -15.68 -10.77
CA GLN A 170 35.01 -16.45 -11.70
C GLN A 170 34.64 -17.94 -11.73
N ARG A 171 34.12 -18.49 -10.62
CA ARG A 171 33.61 -19.87 -10.52
C ARG A 171 32.17 -20.04 -11.03
N GLY A 172 31.56 -18.98 -11.56
CA GLY A 172 30.23 -19.01 -12.18
C GLY A 172 29.08 -18.61 -11.27
N HIS A 173 29.37 -18.08 -10.07
CA HIS A 173 28.34 -17.48 -9.21
C HIS A 173 28.00 -16.05 -9.64
N ARG A 174 26.90 -15.49 -9.13
CA ARG A 174 26.43 -14.16 -9.55
C ARG A 174 26.64 -13.14 -8.46
N LEU A 175 27.27 -12.02 -8.80
CA LEU A 175 27.32 -10.86 -7.93
C LEU A 175 25.98 -10.12 -8.00
N ILE A 176 25.40 -9.82 -6.84
CA ILE A 176 24.17 -9.04 -6.72
C ILE A 176 24.49 -7.59 -6.35
N ALA A 177 25.37 -7.39 -5.36
CA ALA A 177 25.81 -6.07 -4.90
C ALA A 177 27.20 -6.17 -4.23
N ASP A 178 28.00 -5.11 -4.31
CA ASP A 178 29.31 -4.95 -3.67
C ASP A 178 29.35 -3.64 -2.89
N ASP A 179 30.12 -3.61 -1.80
CA ASP A 179 30.26 -2.53 -0.81
C ASP A 179 28.99 -2.18 -0.02
N ARG A 180 27.91 -1.79 -0.70
CA ARG A 180 26.65 -1.36 -0.08
C ARG A 180 25.49 -2.23 -0.55
N VAL A 181 24.87 -2.93 0.39
CA VAL A 181 23.69 -3.78 0.16
C VAL A 181 22.50 -3.18 0.87
N ASP A 182 21.49 -2.74 0.11
CA ASP A 182 20.22 -2.30 0.69
C ASP A 182 19.28 -3.51 0.81
N VAL A 183 18.95 -3.89 2.05
CA VAL A 183 18.08 -5.03 2.39
C VAL A 183 16.78 -4.55 3.02
N TYR A 184 15.70 -5.30 2.84
CA TYR A 184 14.44 -5.09 3.54
C TYR A 184 13.81 -6.43 3.88
N GLN A 185 13.05 -6.46 4.97
CA GLN A 185 12.26 -7.63 5.33
C GLN A 185 10.98 -7.64 4.50
N GLN A 186 10.65 -8.81 3.96
CA GLN A 186 9.37 -9.08 3.31
C GLN A 186 8.72 -10.21 4.12
N ASP A 187 7.59 -9.91 4.76
CA ASP A 187 6.81 -10.89 5.55
C ASP A 187 5.88 -11.73 4.67
#